data_AF-A0A949JN25-F1
#
_entry.id   AF-A0A949JN25-F1
#
_cell.length_a   1.000
_cell.length_b   1.000
_cell.length_c   1.000
_cell.angle_alpha   90.00
_cell.angle_beta   90.00
_cell.angle_gamma   90.00
#
_symmetry.space_group_name_H-M   'P 1'
#
loop_
_entity.id
_entity.type
_entity.pdbx_description
1 polymer ?
#
loop_
_entity_poly.entity_id
_entity_poly.type
_entity_poly.pdbx_seq_one_letter_code
_entity_poly.pdbx_strand_id
1 'polypeptide(L)'
;MLPEGGQPGWRAKLELAAREQWRLCRRHLWLAQVVSFTRPVLAPNMMAHTEWTLRALDGLDLPMDVRLQETLTLYALVVTIGLSKADEVQAERSTGLTLNRWSESQRSRRRELLATGRFPLLSTFSEDTAPDLDVLFEYGLARHLDGFAALIDAHERSAAETVRPRAWPAPGIGRRPATGSDGGPPAGG
;
A
#
# COMPACT_ATOMS: atom_id res chain seq x y z
N MET A 1 -5.07 -12.97 -20.19
CA MET A 1 -4.66 -14.14 -19.37
C MET A 1 -3.48 -13.69 -18.53
N LEU A 2 -3.57 -13.86 -17.21
CA LEU A 2 -2.41 -13.79 -16.33
C LEU A 2 -1.35 -14.79 -16.82
N PRO A 3 -0.06 -14.44 -16.89
CA PRO A 3 0.98 -15.45 -16.85
C PRO A 3 0.88 -16.19 -15.51
N GLU A 4 0.76 -17.51 -15.52
CA GLU A 4 0.69 -18.37 -14.31
C GLU A 4 2.00 -18.42 -13.50
N GLY A 5 2.90 -17.44 -13.65
CA GLY A 5 4.30 -17.53 -13.21
C GLY A 5 4.69 -16.74 -11.95
N GLY A 6 3.74 -16.22 -11.17
CA GLY A 6 4.04 -15.50 -9.92
C GLY A 6 4.16 -16.45 -8.73
N GLN A 7 5.03 -16.12 -7.76
CA GLN A 7 5.00 -16.78 -6.45
C GLN A 7 3.58 -16.67 -5.84
N PRO A 8 3.10 -17.67 -5.10
CA PRO A 8 1.74 -17.64 -4.54
C PRO A 8 1.58 -16.48 -3.56
N GLY A 9 0.41 -15.83 -3.57
CA GLY A 9 0.04 -14.78 -2.62
C GLY A 9 -0.47 -13.49 -3.27
N TRP A 10 -1.17 -12.66 -2.48
CA TRP A 10 -1.71 -11.38 -2.93
C TRP A 10 -0.60 -10.45 -3.44
N ARG A 11 0.55 -10.41 -2.74
CA ARG A 11 1.65 -9.48 -3.04
C ARG A 11 2.21 -9.68 -4.44
N ALA A 12 2.60 -10.90 -4.78
CA ALA A 12 3.17 -11.22 -6.08
C ALA A 12 2.18 -10.93 -7.24
N LYS A 13 0.88 -11.16 -7.02
CA LYS A 13 -0.17 -10.85 -7.99
C LYS A 13 -0.31 -9.33 -8.21
N LEU A 14 -0.28 -8.53 -7.14
CA LEU A 14 -0.32 -7.07 -7.23
C LEU A 14 0.94 -6.50 -7.90
N GLU A 15 2.12 -7.03 -7.56
CA GLU A 15 3.37 -6.65 -8.22
C GLU A 15 3.32 -6.91 -9.73
N LEU A 16 2.82 -8.09 -10.13
CA LEU A 16 2.65 -8.43 -11.55
C LEU A 16 1.66 -7.49 -12.25
N ALA A 17 0.52 -7.18 -11.62
CA ALA A 17 -0.45 -6.23 -12.16
C ALA A 17 0.15 -4.83 -12.35
N ALA A 18 0.85 -4.32 -11.34
CA ALA A 18 1.50 -3.01 -11.39
C ALA A 18 2.60 -2.95 -12.45
N ARG A 19 3.45 -3.98 -12.55
CA ARG A 19 4.53 -4.05 -13.56
C ARG A 19 3.99 -4.13 -14.98
N GLU A 20 2.91 -4.87 -15.21
CA GLU A 20 2.26 -4.90 -16.52
C GLU A 20 1.65 -3.54 -16.89
N GLN A 21 1.00 -2.87 -15.93
CA GLN A 21 0.49 -1.52 -16.16
C GLN A 21 1.63 -0.53 -16.44
N TRP A 22 2.74 -0.62 -15.69
CA TRP A 22 3.93 0.21 -15.90
C TRP A 22 4.51 0.01 -17.31
N ARG A 23 4.63 -1.25 -17.74
CA ARG A 23 5.07 -1.60 -19.10
C ARG A 23 4.15 -1.01 -20.16
N LEU A 24 2.83 -1.01 -19.93
CA LEU A 24 1.86 -0.40 -20.84
C LEU A 24 1.99 1.13 -20.88
N CYS A 25 2.10 1.80 -19.74
CA CYS A 25 2.32 3.26 -19.67
C CYS A 25 3.62 3.67 -20.38
N ARG A 26 4.70 2.89 -20.21
CA ARG A 26 5.98 3.13 -20.91
C ARG A 26 5.87 2.96 -22.43
N ARG A 27 5.11 1.96 -22.89
CA ARG A 27 4.91 1.69 -24.33
C ARG A 27 3.96 2.70 -24.96
N HIS A 28 2.95 3.15 -24.22
CA HIS A 28 1.85 3.97 -24.68
C HIS A 28 1.68 5.18 -23.76
N LEU A 29 2.51 6.20 -23.96
CA LEU A 29 2.59 7.38 -23.07
C LEU A 29 1.26 8.14 -22.93
N TRP A 30 0.40 8.09 -23.96
CA TRP A 30 -0.95 8.68 -23.94
C TRP A 30 -1.87 8.00 -22.91
N LEU A 31 -1.58 6.75 -22.52
CA LEU A 31 -2.44 5.98 -21.63
C LEU A 31 -2.53 6.62 -20.24
N ALA A 32 -1.41 7.13 -19.71
CA ALA A 32 -1.39 7.79 -18.40
C ALA A 32 -2.23 9.08 -18.39
N GLN A 33 -2.38 9.74 -19.55
CA GLN A 33 -3.09 11.02 -19.68
C GLN A 33 -4.62 10.85 -19.77
N VAL A 34 -5.11 9.67 -20.20
CA VAL A 34 -6.55 9.42 -20.41
C VAL A 34 -7.21 8.70 -19.25
N VAL A 35 -6.45 8.19 -18.29
CA VAL A 35 -7.00 7.53 -17.10
C VAL A 35 -7.56 8.59 -16.15
N SER A 36 -8.88 8.56 -15.95
CA SER A 36 -9.56 9.39 -14.95
C SER A 36 -10.14 8.52 -13.84
N PHE A 37 -9.71 8.77 -12.61
CA PHE A 37 -10.25 8.10 -11.42
C PHE A 37 -11.63 8.65 -11.01
N THR A 38 -11.92 9.90 -11.33
CA THR A 38 -13.21 10.55 -11.02
C THR A 38 -14.27 10.29 -12.08
N ARG A 39 -13.85 9.95 -13.30
CA ARG A 39 -14.71 9.60 -14.44
C ARG A 39 -14.14 8.37 -15.14
N PRO A 40 -14.24 7.17 -14.53
CA PRO A 40 -13.61 5.98 -15.05
C PRO A 40 -14.16 5.63 -16.43
N VAL A 41 -13.25 5.33 -17.35
CA VAL A 41 -13.61 4.78 -18.66
C VAL A 41 -14.01 3.32 -18.44
N LEU A 42 -15.30 3.03 -18.64
CA LEU A 42 -15.87 1.68 -18.49
C LEU A 42 -15.62 0.83 -19.75
N ALA A 43 -14.34 0.67 -20.12
CA ALA A 43 -13.93 -0.18 -21.22
C ALA A 43 -13.74 -1.63 -20.75
N PRO A 44 -14.13 -2.66 -21.54
CA PRO A 44 -14.03 -4.07 -21.13
C PRO A 44 -12.65 -4.47 -20.61
N ASN A 45 -11.58 -4.04 -21.26
CA ASN A 45 -10.22 -4.36 -20.84
C ASN A 45 -9.86 -3.71 -19.50
N MET A 46 -10.28 -2.46 -19.25
CA MET A 46 -10.04 -1.79 -17.96
C MET A 46 -10.83 -2.43 -16.82
N MET A 47 -12.08 -2.80 -17.08
CA MET A 47 -12.89 -3.54 -16.12
C MET A 47 -12.28 -4.90 -15.81
N ALA A 48 -11.78 -5.62 -16.83
CA ALA A 48 -11.09 -6.89 -16.64
C ALA A 48 -9.79 -6.76 -15.84
N HIS A 49 -9.02 -5.68 -16.02
CA HIS A 49 -7.85 -5.38 -15.21
C HIS A 49 -8.24 -5.13 -13.74
N THR A 50 -9.26 -4.30 -13.50
CA THR A 50 -9.76 -4.00 -12.15
C THR A 50 -10.23 -5.28 -11.44
N GLU A 51 -11.04 -6.09 -12.13
CA GLU A 51 -11.50 -7.39 -11.64
C GLU A 51 -10.33 -8.33 -11.32
N TRP A 52 -9.30 -8.36 -12.18
CA TRP A 52 -8.12 -9.17 -11.92
C TRP A 52 -7.35 -8.72 -10.67
N THR A 53 -7.16 -7.41 -10.49
CA THR A 53 -6.53 -6.88 -9.26
C THR A 53 -7.37 -7.17 -8.02
N LEU A 54 -8.70 -7.06 -8.11
CA LEU A 54 -9.60 -7.43 -7.02
C LEU A 54 -9.50 -8.91 -6.65
N ARG A 55 -9.38 -9.81 -7.64
CA ARG A 55 -9.14 -11.25 -7.39
C ARG A 55 -7.78 -11.56 -6.79
N ALA A 56 -6.80 -10.67 -6.92
CA ALA A 56 -5.53 -10.82 -6.21
C ALA A 56 -5.70 -10.60 -4.70
N LEU A 57 -6.67 -9.77 -4.32
CA LEU A 57 -7.05 -9.43 -2.95
C LEU A 57 -8.15 -10.36 -2.40
N ASP A 58 -8.75 -11.18 -3.25
CA ASP A 58 -9.72 -12.18 -2.85
C ASP A 58 -9.08 -13.23 -1.95
N GLY A 59 -9.74 -13.54 -0.83
CA GLY A 59 -9.18 -14.37 0.25
C GLY A 59 -8.47 -13.59 1.36
N LEU A 60 -8.25 -12.27 1.20
CA LEU A 60 -7.97 -11.40 2.35
C LEU A 60 -9.29 -11.08 3.04
N ASP A 61 -9.31 -11.15 4.37
CA ASP A 61 -10.46 -10.77 5.21
C ASP A 61 -10.65 -9.25 5.24
N LEU A 62 -10.62 -8.60 4.08
CA LEU A 62 -10.78 -7.16 3.95
C LEU A 62 -12.16 -6.85 3.37
N PRO A 63 -12.85 -5.82 3.87
CA PRO A 63 -14.09 -5.38 3.26
C PRO A 63 -13.84 -4.84 1.82
N MET A 64 -14.89 -4.94 1.00
CA MET A 64 -14.78 -4.72 -0.44
C MET A 64 -14.36 -3.29 -0.82
N ASP A 65 -14.77 -2.31 -0.02
CA ASP A 65 -14.38 -0.90 -0.14
C ASP A 65 -12.87 -0.72 0.03
N VAL A 66 -12.25 -1.38 1.01
CA VAL A 66 -10.79 -1.36 1.21
C VAL A 66 -10.08 -2.01 0.03
N ARG A 67 -10.57 -3.15 -0.48
CA ARG A 67 -9.99 -3.81 -1.65
C ARG A 67 -10.05 -2.93 -2.91
N LEU A 68 -11.16 -2.20 -3.09
CA LEU A 68 -11.31 -1.27 -4.20
C LEU A 68 -10.39 -0.04 -4.04
N GLN A 69 -10.32 0.54 -2.84
CA GLN A 69 -9.41 1.65 -2.55
C GLN A 69 -7.95 1.27 -2.81
N GLU A 70 -7.54 0.07 -2.39
CA GLU A 70 -6.20 -0.44 -2.65
C GLU A 70 -5.94 -0.61 -4.16
N THR A 71 -6.89 -1.19 -4.89
CA THR A 71 -6.80 -1.35 -6.35
C THR A 71 -6.62 0.00 -7.06
N LEU A 72 -7.41 1.00 -6.69
CA LEU A 72 -7.33 2.34 -7.27
C LEU A 72 -6.05 3.07 -6.86
N THR A 73 -5.60 2.92 -5.61
CA THR A 73 -4.34 3.51 -5.13
C THR A 73 -3.15 2.96 -5.89
N LEU A 74 -3.09 1.64 -6.07
CA LEU A 74 -2.04 0.99 -6.84
C LEU A 74 -2.01 1.50 -8.29
N TYR A 75 -3.17 1.63 -8.93
CA TYR A 75 -3.27 2.22 -10.26
C TYR A 75 -2.84 3.68 -10.30
N ALA A 76 -3.19 4.48 -9.30
CA ALA A 76 -2.80 5.88 -9.21
C ALA A 76 -1.27 6.02 -9.12
N LEU A 77 -0.61 5.19 -8.30
CA LEU A 77 0.85 5.14 -8.21
C LEU A 77 1.48 4.93 -9.60
N VAL A 78 1.02 3.93 -10.36
CA VAL A 78 1.59 3.63 -11.69
C VAL A 78 1.31 4.78 -12.68
N VAL A 79 0.09 5.30 -12.69
CA VAL A 79 -0.31 6.38 -13.61
C VAL A 79 0.48 7.65 -13.34
N THR A 80 0.66 8.04 -12.08
CA THR A 80 1.43 9.25 -11.72
C THR A 80 2.86 9.16 -12.21
N ILE A 81 3.53 8.03 -12.04
CA ILE A 81 4.91 7.86 -12.55
C ILE A 81 4.90 7.79 -14.09
N GLY A 82 3.86 7.20 -14.69
CA GLY A 82 3.62 7.20 -16.13
C GLY A 82 3.48 8.59 -16.74
N LEU A 83 2.78 9.50 -16.05
CA LEU A 83 2.67 10.90 -16.45
C LEU A 83 4.03 11.59 -16.47
N SER A 84 4.85 11.42 -15.43
CA SER A 84 6.22 11.95 -15.40
C SER A 84 7.06 11.45 -16.58
N LYS A 85 6.87 10.20 -17.01
CA LYS A 85 7.56 9.67 -18.20
C LYS A 85 7.05 10.30 -19.49
N ALA A 86 5.74 10.53 -19.61
CA ALA A 86 5.15 11.21 -20.76
C ALA A 86 5.63 12.66 -20.87
N ASP A 87 5.68 13.37 -19.73
CA ASP A 87 6.16 14.75 -19.64
C ASP A 87 7.63 14.85 -20.05
N GLU A 88 8.49 13.92 -19.59
CA GLU A 88 9.89 13.89 -19.99
C GLU A 88 10.05 13.69 -21.50
N VAL A 89 9.32 12.73 -22.10
CA VAL A 89 9.40 12.50 -23.56
C VAL A 89 8.92 13.73 -24.33
N GLN A 90 7.93 14.46 -23.81
CA GLN A 90 7.48 15.71 -24.41
C GLN A 90 8.51 16.83 -24.26
N ALA A 91 9.17 16.94 -23.10
CA ALA A 91 10.24 17.89 -22.85
C ALA A 91 11.43 17.65 -23.80
N GLU A 92 11.86 16.41 -23.97
CA GLU A 92 12.92 16.04 -24.92
C GLU A 92 12.54 16.41 -26.36
N ARG A 93 11.31 16.12 -26.79
CA ARG A 93 10.82 16.49 -28.14
C ARG A 93 10.80 18.00 -28.37
N SER A 94 10.43 18.77 -27.36
CA SER A 94 10.30 20.24 -27.48
C SER A 94 11.64 20.98 -27.38
N THR A 95 12.58 20.46 -26.59
CA THR A 95 13.87 21.11 -26.31
C THR A 95 15.03 20.53 -27.12
N GLY A 96 14.90 19.29 -27.61
CA GLY A 96 15.99 18.53 -28.20
C GLY A 96 17.02 18.03 -27.18
N LEU A 97 16.78 18.20 -25.87
CA LEU A 97 17.69 17.81 -24.81
C LEU A 97 17.18 16.56 -24.10
N THR A 98 18.02 15.54 -24.02
CA THR A 98 17.74 14.35 -23.21
C THR A 98 17.78 14.69 -21.71
N LEU A 99 17.06 13.94 -20.88
CA LEU A 99 17.07 14.12 -19.42
C LEU A 99 18.48 14.17 -18.82
N ASN A 100 19.40 13.32 -19.30
CA ASN A 100 20.78 13.30 -18.84
C ASN A 100 21.50 14.60 -19.18
N ARG A 101 21.40 15.08 -20.43
CA ARG A 101 22.02 16.35 -20.86
C ARG A 101 21.41 17.54 -20.13
N TRP A 102 20.10 17.54 -19.94
CA TRP A 102 19.42 18.55 -19.15
C TRP A 102 19.93 18.53 -17.69
N SER A 103 20.00 17.37 -17.06
CA SER A 103 20.50 17.21 -15.68
C SER A 103 21.95 17.66 -15.54
N GLU A 104 22.81 17.34 -16.52
CA GLU A 104 24.19 17.83 -16.62
C GLU A 104 24.25 19.37 -16.67
N SER A 105 23.39 19.99 -17.48
CA SER A 105 23.34 21.46 -17.61
C SER A 105 22.92 22.16 -16.32
N GLN A 106 22.13 21.49 -15.46
CA GLN A 106 21.64 22.06 -14.20
C GLN A 106 22.63 21.92 -13.02
N ARG A 107 23.72 21.16 -13.16
CA ARG A 107 24.65 20.86 -12.05
C ARG A 107 25.22 22.10 -11.36
N SER A 108 25.68 23.09 -12.12
CA SER A 108 26.27 24.31 -11.54
C SER A 108 25.25 25.08 -10.71
N ARG A 109 24.04 25.29 -11.26
CA ARG A 109 22.94 25.94 -10.56
C ARG A 109 22.52 25.17 -9.30
N ARG A 110 22.49 23.83 -9.37
CA ARG A 110 22.21 22.98 -8.21
C ARG A 110 23.26 23.20 -7.11
N ARG A 111 24.56 23.19 -7.45
CA ARG A 111 25.64 23.45 -6.50
C ARG A 111 25.54 24.82 -5.85
N GLU A 112 25.27 25.87 -6.63
CA GLU A 112 25.08 27.22 -6.11
C GLU A 112 23.93 27.28 -5.09
N LEU A 113 22.79 26.66 -5.40
CA LEU A 113 21.64 26.60 -4.49
C LEU A 113 21.95 25.83 -3.20
N LEU A 114 22.62 24.69 -3.31
CA LEU A 114 22.97 23.85 -2.16
C LEU A 114 24.04 24.49 -1.27
N ALA A 115 24.97 25.26 -1.85
CA ALA A 115 26.01 26.00 -1.12
C ALA A 115 25.44 27.12 -0.22
N THR A 116 24.18 27.53 -0.41
CA THR A 116 23.53 28.53 0.45
C THR A 116 23.32 28.08 1.89
N GLY A 117 23.45 26.77 2.19
CA GLY A 117 23.17 26.20 3.51
C GLY A 117 21.68 26.10 3.85
N ARG A 118 20.77 26.56 2.97
CA ARG A 118 19.32 26.53 3.18
C ARG A 118 18.71 25.12 3.08
N PHE A 119 19.42 24.19 2.45
CA PHE A 119 18.93 22.84 2.17
C PHE A 119 19.88 21.76 2.70
N PRO A 120 20.08 21.67 4.04
CA PRO A 120 21.13 20.85 4.63
C PRO A 120 20.99 19.36 4.32
N LEU A 121 19.77 18.83 4.30
CA LEU A 121 19.52 17.43 3.92
C LEU A 121 19.66 17.19 2.41
N LEU A 122 19.23 18.15 1.58
CA LEU A 122 19.36 18.01 0.14
C LEU A 122 20.82 18.11 -0.31
N SER A 123 21.64 18.87 0.41
CA SER A 123 23.07 18.98 0.12
C SER A 123 23.87 17.71 0.38
N THR A 124 23.34 16.76 1.16
CA THR A 124 24.00 15.45 1.32
C THR A 124 23.76 14.52 0.14
N PHE A 125 22.79 14.82 -0.73
CA PHE A 125 22.53 14.05 -1.94
C PHE A 125 23.62 14.35 -2.97
N SER A 126 24.49 13.37 -3.21
CA SER A 126 25.67 13.52 -4.08
C SER A 126 25.41 13.16 -5.55
N GLU A 127 24.24 12.62 -5.87
CA GLU A 127 23.94 12.20 -7.23
C GLU A 127 23.55 13.37 -8.12
N ASP A 128 24.43 13.63 -9.09
CA ASP A 128 24.25 14.61 -10.15
C ASP A 128 23.74 13.93 -11.44
N THR A 129 22.93 12.88 -11.25
CA THR A 129 22.38 12.01 -12.29
C THR A 129 20.90 12.31 -12.50
N ALA A 130 20.42 12.07 -13.72
CA ALA A 130 19.00 12.10 -14.03
C ALA A 130 18.20 11.15 -13.12
N PRO A 131 16.98 11.53 -12.70
CA PRO A 131 16.07 10.60 -12.04
C PRO A 131 15.79 9.38 -12.92
N ASP A 132 15.89 8.18 -12.33
CA ASP A 132 15.46 6.94 -12.97
C ASP A 132 14.02 6.60 -12.53
N LEU A 133 13.09 6.73 -13.47
CA LEU A 133 11.67 6.46 -13.21
C LEU A 133 11.37 4.96 -13.02
N ASP A 134 12.19 4.05 -13.55
CA ASP A 134 12.06 2.62 -13.29
C ASP A 134 12.43 2.31 -11.83
N VAL A 135 13.51 2.92 -11.33
CA VAL A 135 13.91 2.81 -9.92
C VAL A 135 12.86 3.43 -9.00
N LEU A 136 12.31 4.60 -9.36
CA LEU A 136 11.25 5.25 -8.60
C LEU A 136 9.98 4.38 -8.54
N PHE A 137 9.60 3.76 -9.66
CA PHE A 137 8.48 2.84 -9.73
C PHE A 137 8.67 1.62 -8.83
N GLU A 138 9.78 0.90 -8.94
CA GLU A 138 10.02 -0.29 -8.12
C GLU A 138 10.13 0.06 -6.63
N TYR A 139 10.77 1.19 -6.28
CA TYR A 139 10.82 1.66 -4.89
C TYR A 139 9.42 1.99 -4.36
N GLY A 140 8.64 2.77 -5.11
CA GLY A 140 7.28 3.15 -4.74
C GLY A 140 6.36 1.94 -4.58
N LEU A 141 6.43 0.99 -5.52
CA LEU A 141 5.67 -0.26 -5.47
C LEU A 141 6.01 -1.07 -4.24
N ALA A 142 7.30 -1.28 -3.96
CA ALA A 142 7.75 -2.03 -2.79
C ALA A 142 7.24 -1.39 -1.49
N ARG A 143 7.41 -0.08 -1.32
CA ARG A 143 6.98 0.64 -0.11
C ARG A 143 5.47 0.66 0.06
N HIS A 144 4.72 0.83 -1.03
CA HIS A 144 3.26 0.77 -1.02
C HIS A 144 2.77 -0.61 -0.53
N LEU A 145 3.31 -1.69 -1.10
CA LEU A 145 2.91 -3.05 -0.72
C LEU A 145 3.41 -3.43 0.69
N ASP A 146 4.52 -2.88 1.17
CA ASP A 146 4.95 -3.04 2.56
C ASP A 146 3.96 -2.39 3.52
N GLY A 147 3.46 -1.19 3.19
CA GLY A 147 2.41 -0.52 3.95
C GLY A 147 1.08 -1.28 3.94
N PHE A 148 0.70 -1.84 2.79
CA PHE A 148 -0.50 -2.65 2.67
C PHE A 148 -0.40 -3.97 3.45
N ALA A 149 0.78 -4.60 3.48
CA ALA A 149 1.02 -5.78 4.34
C ALA A 149 0.77 -5.45 5.82
N ALA A 150 1.27 -4.31 6.30
CA ALA A 150 1.05 -3.88 7.68
C ALA A 150 -0.44 -3.64 8.01
N LEU A 151 -1.22 -3.17 7.03
CA LEU A 151 -2.68 -3.01 7.17
C LEU A 151 -3.37 -4.38 7.31
N ILE A 152 -3.01 -5.36 6.46
CA ILE A 152 -3.56 -6.73 6.54
C ILE A 152 -3.25 -7.33 7.91
N ASP A 153 -1.98 -7.27 8.35
CA ASP A 153 -1.57 -7.82 9.63
C ASP A 153 -2.31 -7.17 10.82
N ALA A 154 -2.57 -5.86 10.74
CA ALA A 154 -3.34 -5.15 11.75
C ALA A 154 -4.82 -5.56 11.77
N HIS A 155 -5.40 -5.80 10.59
CA HIS A 155 -6.77 -6.27 10.45
C HIS A 155 -6.93 -7.67 11.06
N GLU A 156 -6.04 -8.61 10.71
CA GLU A 156 -6.05 -9.98 11.22
C GLU A 156 -5.91 -10.03 12.75
N ARG A 157 -5.04 -9.20 13.34
CA ARG A 157 -4.90 -9.08 14.80
C ARG A 157 -6.19 -8.59 15.46
N SER A 158 -6.85 -7.60 14.86
CA SER A 158 -8.09 -7.02 15.39
C SER A 158 -9.26 -8.02 15.33
N ALA A 159 -9.34 -8.79 14.24
CA ALA A 159 -10.30 -9.88 14.08
C ALA A 159 -10.06 -10.99 15.12
N ALA A 160 -8.79 -11.38 15.34
CA ALA A 160 -8.44 -12.39 16.33
C ALA A 160 -8.76 -11.96 17.78
N GLU A 161 -8.61 -10.68 18.11
CA GLU A 161 -8.97 -10.14 19.44
C GLU A 161 -10.49 -10.11 19.65
N THR A 162 -11.25 -9.77 18.62
CA THR A 162 -12.73 -9.76 18.65
C THR A 162 -13.31 -11.17 18.83
N VAL A 163 -12.65 -12.19 18.29
CA VAL A 163 -13.09 -13.60 18.38
C VAL A 163 -12.72 -14.26 19.71
N ARG A 164 -11.82 -13.68 20.53
CA ARG A 164 -11.47 -14.27 21.84
C ARG A 164 -12.72 -14.37 22.73
N PRO A 165 -13.12 -15.58 23.18
CA PRO A 165 -14.30 -15.73 24.02
C PRO A 165 -14.11 -14.95 25.31
N ARG A 166 -15.10 -14.12 25.67
CA ARG A 166 -15.13 -13.40 26.94
C ARG A 166 -15.01 -14.42 28.07
N ALA A 167 -13.86 -14.43 28.75
CA ALA A 167 -13.61 -15.35 29.86
C ALA A 167 -14.76 -15.21 30.87
N TRP A 168 -15.49 -16.30 31.09
CA TRP A 168 -16.53 -16.34 32.11
C TRP A 168 -15.86 -16.28 33.48
N PRO A 169 -16.26 -15.37 34.39
CA PRO A 169 -15.70 -15.36 35.74
C PRO A 169 -16.03 -16.70 36.41
N ALA A 170 -15.01 -17.37 36.93
CA ALA A 170 -15.18 -18.65 37.61
C ALA A 170 -16.32 -18.57 38.65
N PRO A 171 -17.21 -19.57 38.74
CA PRO A 171 -18.31 -19.53 39.69
C PRO A 171 -17.73 -19.42 41.11
N GLY A 172 -18.12 -18.33 41.79
CA GLY A 172 -17.70 -18.04 43.15
C GLY A 172 -17.99 -19.22 44.06
N ILE A 173 -16.96 -19.74 44.70
CA ILE A 173 -17.04 -20.84 45.66
C ILE A 173 -17.89 -20.33 46.83
N GLY A 174 -19.18 -20.71 46.83
CA GLY A 174 -20.11 -20.33 47.88
C GLY A 174 -19.62 -20.82 49.23
N ARG A 175 -19.38 -19.91 50.18
CA ARG A 175 -19.14 -20.28 51.58
C ARG A 175 -20.39 -20.98 52.10
N ARG A 176 -20.23 -22.23 52.55
CA ARG A 176 -21.22 -22.91 53.38
C ARG A 176 -21.48 -22.08 54.65
N PRO A 177 -22.75 -21.91 55.08
CA PRO A 177 -23.04 -21.34 56.39
C PRO A 177 -22.62 -22.34 57.49
N ALA A 178 -21.96 -21.82 58.52
CA ALA A 178 -21.66 -22.57 59.73
C ALA A 178 -22.96 -22.87 60.47
N THR A 179 -23.21 -24.15 60.77
CA THR A 179 -24.26 -24.58 61.68
C THR A 179 -23.93 -24.08 63.08
N GLY A 180 -24.69 -23.10 63.56
CA GLY A 180 -24.66 -22.66 64.95
C GLY A 180 -25.13 -23.78 65.87
N SER A 181 -24.31 -24.10 66.87
CA SER A 181 -24.70 -24.88 68.03
C SER A 181 -25.56 -24.00 68.93
N ASP A 182 -26.83 -24.34 69.10
CA ASP A 182 -27.69 -23.72 70.10
C ASP A 182 -27.71 -24.60 71.35
N GLY A 183 -27.21 -24.04 72.46
CA GLY A 183 -27.21 -24.66 73.77
C GLY A 183 -28.51 -24.34 74.49
N GLY A 184 -29.27 -25.37 74.86
CA GLY A 184 -30.41 -25.28 75.77
C GLY A 184 -30.02 -25.71 77.20
N PRO A 185 -30.47 -25.01 78.26
CA PRO A 185 -30.08 -25.24 79.65
C PRO A 185 -30.83 -26.41 80.32
N PRO A 186 -30.41 -26.88 81.51
CA PRO A 186 -30.98 -28.07 82.15
C PRO A 186 -32.26 -27.75 82.93
N ALA A 187 -33.21 -28.69 82.93
CA ALA A 187 -34.32 -28.75 83.87
C ALA A 187 -34.21 -30.04 84.68
N GLY A 188 -34.21 -29.90 86.01
CA GLY A 188 -34.00 -30.98 86.98
C GLY A 188 -35.24 -31.82 87.33
N GLY A 189 -34.99 -32.85 88.14
CA GLY A 189 -35.94 -33.76 88.76
C GLY A 189 -35.20 -34.93 89.37
#